data_AF-A0A2R5FMZ3-F1
#
_entry.id   AF-A0A2R5FMZ3-F1
#
_cell.length_a   1.000
_cell.length_b   1.000
_cell.length_c   1.000
_cell.angle_alpha   90.00
_cell.angle_beta   90.00
_cell.angle_gamma   90.00
#
_symmetry.space_group_name_H-M   'P 1'
#
loop_
_entity.id
_entity.type
_entity.pdbx_description
1 polymer ?
#
loop_
_entity_poly.entity_id
_entity_poly.type
_entity_poly.pdbx_seq_one_letter_code
_entity_poly.pdbx_strand_id
1 'polypeptide(L)'
;MTEVIKSGSLNNIESIEFEKRCLHKARETGDRNREVVCLGSLGNAYQSLGEYHLAIEFYQQWLDIAKEIGDRFGEAKSLSGLGNAYQSLGKYQRAIEYYHQWLSITRKIGDAYGGQNQRTGEGICLASLGNTYECLGKYEQAIEYYQQWLSITKKIGDWTEECICLGSLGNTYESLGQYQLAIEFYQQWLELARFICDAYGGQCQRNGEAMALSALGNVYKALGKYQKAVEFHQYSLEIRKNLDDQNAEANAWFNLGLVLEKINRQSEAMDAFCHAREIYHTMGLDASLQDCNHAIELLSQNVASAASPFRLGRWLSHLSQFIKADSNQ
;
A
#
# COMPACT_ATOMS: atom_id res chain seq x y z
N MET A 1 25.06 9.83 11.89
CA MET A 1 23.73 10.41 12.13
C MET A 1 23.48 11.47 11.05
N THR A 2 23.17 11.03 9.84
CA THR A 2 21.83 11.10 9.21
C THR A 2 21.47 12.50 8.73
N GLU A 3 21.96 12.86 7.54
CA GLU A 3 21.56 14.07 6.80
C GLU A 3 21.08 13.66 5.41
N VAL A 4 20.00 12.85 5.37
CA VAL A 4 19.36 12.40 4.10
C VAL A 4 17.89 12.84 4.00
N ILE A 5 17.36 13.58 4.99
CA ILE A 5 15.93 14.02 4.97
C ILE A 5 15.73 15.42 4.35
N LYS A 6 16.78 16.13 3.90
CA LYS A 6 16.69 17.59 3.67
C LYS A 6 16.68 18.11 2.22
N SER A 7 16.51 17.30 1.17
CA SER A 7 16.30 17.88 -0.17
C SER A 7 14.82 18.15 -0.49
N GLY A 8 13.93 17.21 -0.18
CA GLY A 8 12.48 17.37 -0.41
C GLY A 8 11.83 18.41 0.52
N SER A 9 12.21 18.42 1.80
CA SER A 9 11.65 19.37 2.77
C SER A 9 12.08 20.82 2.52
N LEU A 10 13.30 21.07 2.05
CA LEU A 10 13.78 22.43 1.73
C LEU A 10 13.08 22.98 0.48
N ASN A 11 12.96 22.17 -0.58
CA ASN A 11 12.21 22.54 -1.78
C ASN A 11 10.74 22.83 -1.48
N ASN A 12 10.12 22.09 -0.54
CA ASN A 12 8.75 22.33 -0.11
C ASN A 12 8.59 23.65 0.65
N ILE A 13 9.55 24.02 1.49
CA ILE A 13 9.48 25.27 2.27
C ILE A 13 9.62 26.50 1.36
N GLU A 14 10.61 26.50 0.45
CA GLU A 14 10.80 27.61 -0.50
C GLU A 14 9.59 27.73 -1.45
N SER A 15 9.03 26.60 -1.88
CA SER A 15 7.80 26.55 -2.67
C SER A 15 6.59 27.14 -1.92
N ILE A 16 6.43 26.80 -0.63
CA ILE A 16 5.35 27.36 0.21
C ILE A 16 5.48 28.87 0.37
N GLU A 17 6.69 29.40 0.59
CA GLU A 17 6.89 30.84 0.70
C GLU A 17 6.57 31.57 -0.60
N PHE A 18 6.98 31.00 -1.73
CA PHE A 18 6.65 31.53 -3.05
C PHE A 18 5.14 31.56 -3.29
N GLU A 19 4.45 30.47 -2.99
CA GLU A 19 3.00 30.37 -3.17
C GLU A 19 2.24 31.29 -2.21
N LYS A 20 2.71 31.50 -0.99
CA LYS A 20 2.15 32.50 -0.06
C LYS A 20 2.27 33.93 -0.59
N ARG A 21 3.43 34.30 -1.16
CA ARG A 21 3.61 35.62 -1.80
C ARG A 21 2.72 35.78 -3.03
N CYS A 22 2.61 34.73 -3.84
CA CYS A 22 1.73 34.73 -5.00
C CYS A 22 0.26 34.84 -4.60
N LEU A 23 -0.16 34.15 -3.54
CA LEU A 23 -1.50 34.25 -2.97
C LEU A 23 -1.81 35.67 -2.48
N HIS A 24 -0.88 36.28 -1.75
CA HIS A 24 -1.03 37.64 -1.27
C HIS A 24 -1.22 38.63 -2.42
N LYS A 25 -0.35 38.55 -3.45
CA LYS A 25 -0.47 39.39 -4.64
C LYS A 25 -1.77 39.16 -5.40
N ALA A 26 -2.21 37.91 -5.54
CA ALA A 26 -3.48 37.59 -6.20
C ALA A 26 -4.68 38.24 -5.48
N ARG A 27 -4.67 38.22 -4.14
CA ARG A 27 -5.68 38.90 -3.32
C ARG A 27 -5.66 40.40 -3.47
N GLU A 28 -4.49 41.02 -3.48
CA GLU A 28 -4.34 42.47 -3.70
C GLU A 28 -4.87 42.90 -5.07
N THR A 29 -4.64 42.10 -6.10
CA THR A 29 -5.10 42.40 -7.46
C THR A 29 -6.53 41.93 -7.75
N GLY A 30 -7.18 41.22 -6.82
CA GLY A 30 -8.50 40.61 -7.02
C GLY A 30 -8.52 39.47 -8.05
N ASP A 31 -7.38 38.85 -8.33
CA ASP A 31 -7.26 37.77 -9.32
C ASP A 31 -7.66 36.43 -8.69
N ARG A 32 -8.97 36.14 -8.74
CA ARG A 32 -9.56 34.91 -8.16
C ARG A 32 -9.03 33.63 -8.79
N ASN A 33 -8.73 33.63 -10.08
CA ASN A 33 -8.20 32.45 -10.78
C ASN A 33 -6.79 32.11 -10.28
N ARG A 34 -5.95 33.13 -10.07
CA ARG A 34 -4.64 32.92 -9.47
C ARG A 34 -4.74 32.56 -7.99
N GLU A 35 -5.72 33.10 -7.28
CA GLU A 35 -5.98 32.76 -5.87
C GLU A 35 -6.24 31.26 -5.69
N VAL A 36 -7.13 30.66 -6.49
CA VAL A 36 -7.44 29.22 -6.40
C VAL A 36 -6.23 28.33 -6.71
N VAL A 37 -5.38 28.72 -7.66
CA VAL A 37 -4.17 27.97 -8.00
C VAL A 37 -3.20 27.97 -6.83
N CYS A 38 -2.90 29.14 -6.24
CA CYS A 38 -1.99 29.23 -5.10
C CYS A 38 -2.53 28.50 -3.87
N LEU A 39 -3.83 28.60 -3.59
CA LEU A 39 -4.47 27.87 -2.48
C LEU A 39 -4.38 26.35 -2.67
N GLY A 40 -4.62 25.85 -3.89
CA GLY A 40 -4.44 24.44 -4.22
C GLY A 40 -3.01 23.95 -4.04
N SER A 41 -2.02 24.72 -4.53
CA SER A 41 -0.59 24.43 -4.33
C SER A 41 -0.21 24.38 -2.85
N LEU A 42 -0.66 25.35 -2.05
CA LEU A 42 -0.39 25.40 -0.62
C LEU A 42 -1.04 24.23 0.13
N GLY A 43 -2.30 23.91 -0.19
CA GLY A 43 -2.99 22.75 0.37
C GLY A 43 -2.23 21.45 0.11
N ASN A 44 -1.80 21.22 -1.15
CA ASN A 44 -1.03 20.04 -1.53
C ASN A 44 0.35 19.98 -0.84
N ALA A 45 1.03 21.12 -0.72
CA ALA A 45 2.33 21.20 -0.07
C ALA A 45 2.21 20.87 1.42
N TYR A 46 1.23 21.45 2.12
CA TYR A 46 1.00 21.16 3.54
C TYR A 46 0.53 19.72 3.77
N GLN A 47 -0.32 19.17 2.88
CA GLN A 47 -0.68 17.76 2.91
C GLN A 47 0.55 16.86 2.82
N SER A 48 1.50 17.19 1.94
CA SER A 48 2.72 16.41 1.73
C SER A 48 3.70 16.52 2.91
N LEU A 49 3.67 17.63 3.66
CA LEU A 49 4.45 17.82 4.89
C LEU A 49 3.83 17.15 6.11
N GLY A 50 2.61 16.61 6.01
CA GLY A 50 1.87 16.06 7.15
C GLY A 50 1.14 17.12 7.99
N GLU A 51 1.15 18.38 7.56
CA GLU A 51 0.49 19.51 8.23
C GLU A 51 -0.99 19.58 7.82
N TYR A 52 -1.74 18.52 8.12
CA TYR A 52 -3.10 18.31 7.61
C TYR A 52 -4.10 19.40 8.03
N HIS A 53 -3.90 20.01 9.21
CA HIS A 53 -4.74 21.12 9.66
C HIS A 53 -4.60 22.35 8.76
N LEU A 54 -3.36 22.71 8.39
CA LEU A 54 -3.10 23.81 7.46
C LEU A 54 -3.60 23.47 6.05
N ALA A 55 -3.40 22.22 5.60
CA ALA A 55 -3.92 21.77 4.32
C ALA A 55 -5.45 21.96 4.23
N ILE A 56 -6.19 21.60 5.28
CA ILE A 56 -7.64 21.80 5.36
C ILE A 56 -8.01 23.28 5.24
N GLU A 57 -7.30 24.19 5.91
CA GLU A 57 -7.58 25.64 5.82
C GLU A 57 -7.43 26.16 4.39
N PHE A 58 -6.37 25.74 3.68
CA PHE A 58 -6.14 26.16 2.29
C PHE A 58 -7.11 25.52 1.31
N TYR A 59 -7.41 24.23 1.47
CA TYR A 59 -8.41 23.56 0.62
C TYR A 59 -9.82 24.12 0.83
N GLN A 60 -10.19 24.50 2.05
CA GLN A 60 -11.49 25.13 2.32
C GLN A 60 -11.59 26.50 1.63
N GLN A 61 -10.56 27.34 1.74
CA GLN A 61 -10.51 28.62 1.02
C GLN A 61 -10.57 28.41 -0.51
N TRP A 62 -9.87 27.40 -1.03
CA TRP A 62 -9.96 27.05 -2.45
C TRP A 62 -11.38 26.65 -2.84
N LEU A 63 -12.03 25.79 -2.05
CA LEU A 63 -13.40 25.35 -2.28
C LEU A 63 -14.37 26.54 -2.35
N ASP A 64 -14.25 27.49 -1.43
CA ASP A 64 -15.13 28.64 -1.34
C ASP A 64 -14.99 29.54 -2.59
N ILE A 65 -13.76 29.81 -3.03
CA ILE A 65 -13.52 30.63 -4.22
C ILE A 65 -13.88 29.88 -5.51
N ALA A 66 -13.60 28.58 -5.59
CA ALA A 66 -13.98 27.76 -6.75
C ALA A 66 -15.51 27.79 -6.95
N LYS A 67 -16.28 27.75 -5.86
CA LYS A 67 -17.75 27.96 -5.89
C LYS A 67 -18.12 29.38 -6.33
N GLU A 68 -17.44 30.41 -5.82
CA GLU A 68 -17.67 31.82 -6.17
C GLU A 68 -17.52 32.05 -7.69
N ILE A 69 -16.46 31.52 -8.31
CA ILE A 69 -16.16 31.71 -9.73
C ILE A 69 -16.82 30.67 -10.65
N GLY A 70 -17.53 29.69 -10.09
CA GLY A 70 -18.19 28.62 -10.85
C GLY A 70 -17.25 27.55 -11.43
N ASP A 71 -16.02 27.43 -10.92
CA ASP A 71 -15.06 26.40 -11.32
C ASP A 71 -15.42 25.04 -10.69
N ARG A 72 -16.17 24.22 -11.44
CA ARG A 72 -16.57 22.88 -11.01
C ARG A 72 -15.41 21.89 -10.87
N PHE A 73 -14.35 22.06 -11.66
CA PHE A 73 -13.18 21.19 -11.55
C PHE A 73 -12.35 21.55 -10.30
N GLY A 74 -12.20 22.84 -10.01
CA GLY A 74 -11.62 23.34 -8.76
C GLY A 74 -12.42 22.93 -7.53
N GLU A 75 -13.76 22.97 -7.61
CA GLU A 75 -14.65 22.47 -6.55
C GLU A 75 -14.41 20.97 -6.29
N ALA A 76 -14.37 20.15 -7.33
CA ALA A 76 -14.08 18.71 -7.20
C ALA A 76 -12.70 18.44 -6.59
N LYS A 77 -11.66 19.12 -7.06
CA LYS A 77 -10.28 18.92 -6.56
C LYS A 77 -10.13 19.36 -5.10
N SER A 78 -10.66 20.52 -4.72
CA SER A 78 -10.63 20.99 -3.33
C SER A 78 -11.36 20.04 -2.38
N LEU A 79 -12.53 19.50 -2.78
CA LEU A 79 -13.24 18.48 -2.00
C LEU A 79 -12.43 17.19 -1.84
N SER A 80 -11.75 16.72 -2.90
CA SER A 80 -10.86 15.56 -2.80
C SER A 80 -9.69 15.82 -1.84
N GLY A 81 -9.11 17.02 -1.87
CA GLY A 81 -8.05 17.45 -0.95
C GLY A 81 -8.52 17.47 0.51
N LEU A 82 -9.71 18.03 0.77
CA LEU A 82 -10.33 18.01 2.10
C LEU A 82 -10.59 16.58 2.58
N GLY A 83 -11.15 15.72 1.72
CA GLY A 83 -11.38 14.31 2.04
C GLY A 83 -10.08 13.61 2.45
N ASN A 84 -9.03 13.76 1.64
CA ASN A 84 -7.71 13.18 1.92
C ASN A 84 -7.12 13.69 3.23
N ALA A 85 -7.17 15.00 3.48
CA ALA A 85 -6.63 15.59 4.71
C ALA A 85 -7.39 15.11 5.97
N TYR A 86 -8.72 15.00 5.89
CA TYR A 86 -9.52 14.43 6.99
C TYR A 86 -9.27 12.94 7.19
N GLN A 87 -9.05 12.17 6.12
CA GLN A 87 -8.68 10.77 6.21
C GLN A 87 -7.31 10.60 6.88
N SER A 88 -6.32 11.43 6.53
CA SER A 88 -4.99 11.44 7.18
C SER A 88 -5.05 11.79 8.68
N LEU A 89 -6.03 12.60 9.09
CA LEU A 89 -6.31 12.88 10.51
C LEU A 89 -7.11 11.79 11.23
N GLY A 90 -7.45 10.68 10.56
CA GLY A 90 -8.31 9.62 11.11
C GLY A 90 -9.77 10.04 11.29
N LYS A 91 -10.19 11.17 10.73
CA LYS A 91 -11.56 11.69 10.80
C LYS A 91 -12.39 11.17 9.63
N TYR A 92 -12.52 9.84 9.56
CA TYR A 92 -13.09 9.11 8.41
C TYR A 92 -14.51 9.54 8.06
N GLN A 93 -15.38 9.83 9.05
CA GLN A 93 -16.75 10.27 8.78
C GLN A 93 -16.80 11.61 8.02
N ARG A 94 -15.93 12.57 8.37
CA ARG A 94 -15.81 13.83 7.63
C ARG A 94 -15.21 13.62 6.24
N ALA A 95 -14.22 12.74 6.12
CA ALA A 95 -13.65 12.40 4.81
C ALA A 95 -14.73 11.86 3.86
N ILE A 96 -15.58 10.95 4.34
CA ILE A 96 -16.74 10.42 3.60
C ILE A 96 -17.69 11.53 3.14
N GLU A 97 -18.01 12.50 4.00
CA GLU A 97 -18.88 13.64 3.62
C GLU A 97 -18.29 14.45 2.44
N TYR A 98 -16.98 14.72 2.46
CA TYR A 98 -16.31 15.43 1.37
C TYR A 98 -16.18 14.58 0.11
N TYR A 99 -15.87 13.29 0.24
CA TYR A 99 -15.82 12.38 -0.90
C TYR A 99 -17.19 12.18 -1.56
N HIS A 100 -18.29 12.16 -0.81
CA HIS A 100 -19.63 12.13 -1.39
C HIS A 100 -19.96 13.40 -2.20
N GLN A 101 -19.59 14.57 -1.68
CA GLN A 101 -19.74 15.83 -2.43
C GLN A 101 -18.89 15.80 -3.70
N TRP A 102 -17.65 15.32 -3.60
CA TRP A 102 -16.76 15.15 -4.75
C TRP A 102 -17.35 14.19 -5.80
N LEU A 103 -17.85 13.02 -5.38
CA LEU A 103 -18.49 12.04 -6.26
C LEU A 103 -19.66 12.66 -7.01
N SER A 104 -20.51 13.42 -6.30
CA SER A 104 -21.67 14.07 -6.91
C SER A 104 -21.27 15.07 -7.99
N ILE A 105 -20.19 15.83 -7.80
CA ILE A 105 -19.72 16.83 -8.77
C ILE A 105 -19.05 16.12 -9.95
N THR A 106 -18.20 15.14 -9.68
CA THR A 106 -17.49 14.40 -10.73
C THR A 106 -18.46 13.67 -11.66
N ARG A 107 -19.54 13.09 -11.13
CA ARG A 107 -20.62 12.51 -11.96
C ARG A 107 -21.28 13.55 -12.85
N LYS A 108 -21.64 14.72 -12.30
CA LYS A 108 -22.22 15.83 -13.10
C LYS A 108 -21.28 16.32 -14.19
N ILE A 109 -19.97 16.40 -13.91
CA ILE A 109 -18.94 16.73 -14.91
C ILE A 109 -18.87 15.63 -15.98
N GLY A 110 -18.86 14.36 -15.58
CA GLY A 110 -18.85 13.21 -16.49
C GLY A 110 -20.05 13.20 -17.43
N ASP A 111 -21.25 13.44 -16.90
CA ASP A 111 -22.50 13.48 -17.69
C ASP A 111 -22.51 14.66 -18.68
N ALA A 112 -21.93 15.81 -18.29
CA ALA A 112 -21.92 17.02 -19.13
C ALA A 112 -20.87 16.99 -20.25
N TYR A 113 -19.69 16.38 -20.00
CA TYR A 113 -18.54 16.46 -20.91
C TYR A 113 -18.16 15.11 -21.56
N GLY A 114 -18.75 13.99 -21.15
CA GLY A 114 -18.88 12.77 -21.96
C GLY A 114 -17.60 12.01 -22.36
N GLY A 115 -16.50 12.10 -21.62
CA GLY A 115 -15.24 11.42 -21.96
C GLY A 115 -14.81 10.31 -21.01
N GLN A 116 -13.93 9.42 -21.50
CA GLN A 116 -13.33 8.34 -20.70
C GLN A 116 -12.49 8.88 -19.53
N ASN A 117 -11.78 10.00 -19.73
CA ASN A 117 -10.97 10.65 -18.69
C ASN A 117 -11.78 11.13 -17.48
N GLN A 118 -13.05 11.53 -17.68
CA GLN A 118 -13.90 11.95 -16.56
C GLN A 118 -14.37 10.75 -15.72
N ARG A 119 -14.51 9.57 -16.33
CA ARG A 119 -14.82 8.32 -15.60
C ARG A 119 -13.66 7.86 -14.74
N THR A 120 -12.42 8.20 -15.09
CA THR A 120 -11.24 8.00 -14.22
C THR A 120 -11.42 8.76 -12.90
N GLY A 121 -11.88 10.02 -12.94
CA GLY A 121 -12.14 10.80 -11.73
C GLY A 121 -13.22 10.20 -10.83
N GLU A 122 -14.27 9.62 -11.42
CA GLU A 122 -15.31 8.90 -10.66
C GLU A 122 -14.72 7.66 -9.98
N GLY A 123 -13.92 6.88 -10.71
CA GLY A 123 -13.22 5.70 -10.19
C GLY A 123 -12.35 6.01 -8.97
N ILE A 124 -11.52 7.06 -9.05
CA ILE A 124 -10.66 7.48 -7.93
C ILE A 124 -11.52 7.84 -6.71
N CYS A 125 -12.62 8.55 -6.90
CA CYS A 125 -13.52 8.92 -5.80
C CYS A 125 -14.17 7.70 -5.13
N LEU A 126 -14.63 6.74 -5.92
CA LEU A 126 -15.18 5.48 -5.42
C LEU A 126 -14.12 4.67 -4.66
N ALA A 127 -12.88 4.62 -5.17
CA ALA A 127 -11.76 3.99 -4.46
C ALA A 127 -11.47 4.68 -3.12
N SER A 128 -11.45 6.02 -3.06
CA SER A 128 -11.28 6.76 -1.80
C SER A 128 -12.40 6.48 -0.79
N LEU A 129 -13.66 6.41 -1.23
CA LEU A 129 -14.79 6.02 -0.40
C LEU A 129 -14.62 4.60 0.14
N GLY A 130 -14.32 3.63 -0.75
CA GLY A 130 -14.09 2.24 -0.38
C GLY A 130 -13.02 2.10 0.70
N ASN A 131 -11.84 2.70 0.48
CA ASN A 131 -10.73 2.69 1.45
C ASN A 131 -11.15 3.30 2.80
N THR A 132 -11.92 4.40 2.76
CA THR A 132 -12.35 5.07 3.99
C THR A 132 -13.37 4.25 4.78
N TYR A 133 -14.27 3.53 4.09
CA TYR A 133 -15.18 2.59 4.73
C TYR A 133 -14.45 1.37 5.30
N GLU A 134 -13.41 0.86 4.63
CA GLU A 134 -12.55 -0.18 5.21
C GLU A 134 -11.85 0.29 6.49
N CYS A 135 -11.31 1.52 6.51
CA CYS A 135 -10.73 2.09 7.73
C CYS A 135 -11.73 2.19 8.90
N LEU A 136 -13.04 2.27 8.61
CA LEU A 136 -14.11 2.24 9.61
C LEU A 136 -14.58 0.82 9.98
N GLY A 137 -14.01 -0.23 9.38
CA GLY A 137 -14.48 -1.61 9.54
C GLY A 137 -15.83 -1.88 8.88
N LYS A 138 -16.28 -0.99 7.98
CA LYS A 138 -17.55 -1.05 7.26
C LYS A 138 -17.37 -1.73 5.91
N TYR A 139 -17.01 -3.00 5.95
CA TYR A 139 -16.52 -3.74 4.78
C TYR A 139 -17.57 -3.92 3.68
N GLU A 140 -18.84 -4.14 4.02
CA GLU A 140 -19.92 -4.28 3.03
C GLU A 140 -20.08 -3.01 2.20
N GLN A 141 -20.03 -1.84 2.85
CA GLN A 141 -20.09 -0.56 2.16
C GLN A 141 -18.85 -0.33 1.30
N ALA A 142 -17.66 -0.73 1.76
CA ALA A 142 -16.46 -0.66 0.94
C ALA A 142 -16.58 -1.52 -0.34
N ILE A 143 -17.11 -2.74 -0.23
CA ILE A 143 -17.37 -3.62 -1.37
C ILE A 143 -18.30 -2.97 -2.38
N GLU A 144 -19.37 -2.31 -1.95
CA GLU A 144 -20.29 -1.60 -2.85
C GLU A 144 -19.58 -0.52 -3.69
N TYR A 145 -18.67 0.24 -3.10
CA TYR A 145 -17.90 1.26 -3.81
C TYR A 145 -16.84 0.64 -4.73
N TYR A 146 -16.13 -0.38 -4.27
CA TYR A 146 -15.15 -1.07 -5.09
C TYR A 146 -15.80 -1.80 -6.28
N GLN A 147 -17.00 -2.39 -6.12
CA GLN A 147 -17.72 -2.98 -7.26
C GLN A 147 -18.14 -1.93 -8.30
N GLN A 148 -18.58 -0.75 -7.86
CA GLN A 148 -18.84 0.37 -8.77
C GLN A 148 -17.57 0.80 -9.51
N TRP A 149 -16.45 0.90 -8.79
CA TRP A 149 -15.15 1.24 -9.36
C TRP A 149 -14.70 0.19 -10.39
N LEU A 150 -14.79 -1.09 -10.06
CA LEU A 150 -14.49 -2.21 -10.97
C LEU A 150 -15.32 -2.15 -12.25
N SER A 151 -16.61 -1.81 -12.13
CA SER A 151 -17.49 -1.66 -13.30
C SER A 151 -17.02 -0.54 -14.21
N ILE A 152 -16.50 0.56 -13.65
CA ILE A 152 -16.00 1.69 -14.41
C ILE A 152 -14.67 1.36 -15.08
N THR A 153 -13.70 0.81 -14.35
CA THR A 153 -12.36 0.48 -14.87
C THR A 153 -12.44 -0.52 -16.02
N LYS A 154 -13.27 -1.57 -15.88
CA LYS A 154 -13.59 -2.50 -16.98
C LYS A 154 -14.18 -1.83 -18.21
N LYS A 155 -15.08 -0.85 -18.02
CA LYS A 155 -15.72 -0.13 -19.14
C LYS A 155 -14.76 0.79 -19.89
N ILE A 156 -13.80 1.39 -19.19
CA ILE A 156 -12.81 2.30 -19.81
C ILE A 156 -11.57 1.54 -20.33
N GLY A 157 -11.40 0.27 -19.94
CA GLY A 157 -10.24 -0.53 -20.33
C GLY A 157 -8.97 -0.19 -19.56
N ASP A 158 -9.11 0.34 -18.34
CA ASP A 158 -7.96 0.63 -17.48
C ASP A 158 -7.59 -0.61 -16.67
N TRP A 159 -6.75 -1.46 -17.26
CA TRP A 159 -6.33 -2.72 -16.66
C TRP A 159 -5.51 -2.53 -15.37
N THR A 160 -4.83 -1.40 -15.23
CA THR A 160 -4.04 -1.10 -14.02
C THR A 160 -4.97 -0.83 -12.84
N GLU A 161 -5.94 0.06 -13.02
CA GLU A 161 -6.93 0.36 -11.98
C GLU A 161 -7.86 -0.82 -11.71
N GLU A 162 -8.15 -1.64 -12.74
CA GLU A 162 -8.86 -2.91 -12.56
C GLU A 162 -8.09 -3.88 -11.64
N CYS A 163 -6.77 -4.03 -11.81
CA CYS A 163 -5.95 -4.86 -10.91
C CYS A 163 -6.01 -4.36 -9.46
N ILE A 164 -5.86 -3.05 -9.25
CA ILE A 164 -5.89 -2.46 -7.91
C ILE A 164 -7.26 -2.73 -7.27
N CYS A 165 -8.34 -2.53 -8.02
CA CYS A 165 -9.69 -2.78 -7.53
C CYS A 165 -9.94 -4.25 -7.18
N LEU A 166 -9.47 -5.19 -7.99
CA LEU A 166 -9.60 -6.63 -7.70
C LEU A 166 -8.82 -7.00 -6.43
N GLY A 167 -7.63 -6.45 -6.24
CA GLY A 167 -6.84 -6.61 -5.01
C GLY A 167 -7.55 -6.04 -3.78
N SER A 168 -8.10 -4.82 -3.88
CA SER A 168 -8.90 -4.20 -2.81
C SER A 168 -10.10 -5.05 -2.44
N LEU A 169 -10.90 -5.50 -3.42
CA LEU A 169 -12.04 -6.40 -3.15
C LEU A 169 -11.61 -7.69 -2.46
N GLY A 170 -10.53 -8.31 -2.92
CA GLY A 170 -9.98 -9.51 -2.28
C GLY A 170 -9.62 -9.28 -0.81
N ASN A 171 -8.91 -8.19 -0.51
CA ASN A 171 -8.54 -7.80 0.86
C ASN A 171 -9.78 -7.54 1.72
N THR A 172 -10.81 -6.87 1.17
CA THR A 172 -12.05 -6.58 1.90
C THR A 172 -12.83 -7.85 2.22
N TYR A 173 -12.95 -8.78 1.26
CA TYR A 173 -13.60 -10.08 1.49
C TYR A 173 -12.82 -10.95 2.47
N GLU A 174 -11.48 -10.92 2.44
CA GLU A 174 -10.64 -11.59 3.41
C GLU A 174 -10.88 -11.04 4.83
N SER A 175 -10.99 -9.72 4.96
CA SER A 175 -11.28 -9.05 6.24
C SER A 175 -12.67 -9.40 6.78
N LEU A 176 -13.65 -9.66 5.91
CA LEU A 176 -14.97 -10.19 6.27
C LEU A 176 -14.97 -11.70 6.60
N GLY A 177 -13.86 -12.40 6.43
CA GLY A 177 -13.79 -13.86 6.57
C GLY A 177 -14.43 -14.62 5.40
N GLN A 178 -14.81 -13.94 4.32
CA GLN A 178 -15.38 -14.53 3.11
C GLN A 178 -14.25 -15.00 2.18
N TYR A 179 -13.41 -15.90 2.69
CA TYR A 179 -12.17 -16.33 2.04
C TYR A 179 -12.34 -16.92 0.64
N GLN A 180 -13.48 -17.57 0.35
CA GLN A 180 -13.73 -18.12 -0.98
C GLN A 180 -13.89 -17.02 -2.04
N LEU A 181 -14.62 -15.95 -1.71
CA LEU A 181 -14.76 -14.78 -2.58
C LEU A 181 -13.44 -14.03 -2.70
N ALA A 182 -12.68 -13.89 -1.61
CA ALA A 182 -11.34 -13.31 -1.65
C ALA A 182 -10.42 -14.03 -2.65
N ILE A 183 -10.43 -15.38 -2.63
CA ILE A 183 -9.68 -16.19 -3.59
C ILE A 183 -10.11 -15.92 -5.03
N GLU A 184 -11.42 -15.83 -5.30
CA GLU A 184 -11.94 -15.55 -6.65
C GLU A 184 -11.46 -14.19 -7.18
N PHE A 185 -11.43 -13.16 -6.33
CA PHE A 185 -10.93 -11.83 -6.71
C PHE A 185 -9.41 -11.81 -6.87
N TYR A 186 -8.65 -12.46 -5.98
CA TYR A 186 -7.20 -12.57 -6.12
C TYR A 186 -6.78 -13.40 -7.35
N GLN A 187 -7.57 -14.41 -7.72
CA GLN A 187 -7.33 -15.18 -8.95
C GLN A 187 -7.57 -14.33 -10.20
N GLN A 188 -8.66 -13.57 -10.26
CA GLN A 188 -8.90 -12.61 -11.34
C GLN A 188 -7.76 -11.58 -11.43
N TRP A 189 -7.30 -11.05 -10.29
CA TRP A 189 -6.16 -10.15 -10.25
C TRP A 189 -4.89 -10.80 -10.79
N LEU A 190 -4.59 -12.04 -10.38
CA LEU A 190 -3.42 -12.78 -10.87
C LEU A 190 -3.46 -12.99 -12.38
N GLU A 191 -4.61 -13.39 -12.92
CA GLU A 191 -4.80 -13.59 -14.36
C GLU A 191 -4.61 -12.30 -15.14
N LEU A 192 -5.20 -11.19 -14.66
CA LEU A 192 -5.05 -9.89 -15.31
C LEU A 192 -3.61 -9.36 -15.22
N ALA A 193 -2.95 -9.51 -14.07
CA ALA A 193 -1.56 -9.07 -13.90
C ALA A 193 -0.61 -9.83 -14.84
N ARG A 194 -0.84 -11.14 -15.05
CA ARG A 194 -0.10 -11.94 -16.04
C ARG A 194 -0.37 -11.45 -17.46
N PHE A 195 -1.63 -11.23 -17.81
CA PHE A 195 -2.00 -10.70 -19.12
C PHE A 195 -1.32 -9.35 -19.42
N ILE A 196 -1.31 -8.42 -18.47
CA ILE A 196 -0.63 -7.12 -18.61
C ILE A 196 0.87 -7.32 -18.83
N CYS A 197 1.50 -8.18 -18.01
CA CYS A 197 2.93 -8.47 -18.14
C CYS A 197 3.28 -9.06 -19.51
N ASP A 198 2.48 -10.01 -20.00
CA ASP A 198 2.68 -10.64 -21.31
C ASP A 198 2.46 -9.64 -22.46
N ALA A 199 1.52 -8.71 -22.31
CA ALA A 199 1.19 -7.71 -23.33
C ALA A 199 2.20 -6.55 -23.42
N TYR A 200 2.81 -6.12 -22.31
CA TYR A 200 3.64 -4.91 -22.24
C TYR A 200 5.10 -5.12 -21.82
N GLY A 201 5.51 -6.35 -21.49
CA GLY A 201 6.89 -6.82 -21.51
C GLY A 201 7.90 -6.10 -20.60
N GLY A 202 8.15 -6.67 -19.41
CA GLY A 202 9.36 -6.39 -18.62
C GLY A 202 9.29 -6.92 -17.19
N GLN A 203 10.45 -7.26 -16.58
CA GLN A 203 10.54 -7.78 -15.20
C GLN A 203 9.83 -6.88 -14.16
N CYS A 204 9.89 -5.55 -14.32
CA CYS A 204 9.21 -4.59 -13.44
C CYS A 204 7.67 -4.72 -13.39
N GLN A 205 7.03 -5.39 -14.37
CA GLN A 205 5.58 -5.57 -14.38
C GLN A 205 5.11 -6.85 -13.67
N ARG A 206 6.01 -7.77 -13.33
CA ARG A 206 5.65 -8.99 -12.57
C ARG A 206 5.39 -8.71 -11.08
N ASN A 207 5.59 -7.49 -10.61
CA ASN A 207 5.26 -7.13 -9.23
C ASN A 207 3.77 -7.37 -8.93
N GLY A 208 2.87 -7.03 -9.86
CA GLY A 208 1.43 -7.31 -9.71
C GLY A 208 1.14 -8.81 -9.57
N GLU A 209 1.81 -9.65 -10.37
CA GLU A 209 1.73 -11.11 -10.28
C GLU A 209 2.20 -11.60 -8.90
N ALA A 210 3.37 -11.13 -8.44
CA ALA A 210 3.93 -11.50 -7.15
C ALA A 210 3.03 -11.06 -5.97
N MET A 211 2.42 -9.89 -6.06
CA MET A 211 1.48 -9.39 -5.05
C MET A 211 0.22 -10.26 -4.99
N ALA A 212 -0.36 -10.61 -6.14
CA ALA A 212 -1.54 -11.48 -6.20
C ALA A 212 -1.24 -12.90 -5.65
N LEU A 213 -0.07 -13.47 -5.99
CA LEU A 213 0.39 -14.74 -5.44
C LEU A 213 0.59 -14.67 -3.91
N SER A 214 1.19 -13.59 -3.41
CA SER A 214 1.34 -13.36 -1.96
C SER A 214 -0.02 -13.30 -1.26
N ALA A 215 -0.99 -12.59 -1.82
CA ALA A 215 -2.35 -12.49 -1.28
C ALA A 215 -3.07 -13.85 -1.28
N LEU A 216 -2.93 -14.64 -2.36
CA LEU A 216 -3.42 -16.03 -2.41
C LEU A 216 -2.77 -16.89 -1.31
N GLY A 217 -1.46 -16.76 -1.11
CA GLY A 217 -0.75 -17.45 -0.03
C GLY A 217 -1.33 -17.12 1.34
N ASN A 218 -1.58 -15.84 1.62
CA ASN A 218 -2.16 -15.37 2.88
C ASN A 218 -3.58 -15.91 3.12
N VAL A 219 -4.47 -15.86 2.13
CA VAL A 219 -5.84 -16.38 2.30
C VAL A 219 -5.87 -17.90 2.44
N TYR A 220 -5.00 -18.63 1.73
CA TYR A 220 -4.88 -20.08 1.91
C TYR A 220 -4.31 -20.46 3.28
N LYS A 221 -3.38 -19.64 3.83
CA LYS A 221 -2.91 -19.76 5.21
C LYS A 221 -4.05 -19.55 6.20
N ALA A 222 -4.88 -18.51 6.00
CA ALA A 222 -6.05 -18.24 6.85
C ALA A 222 -7.07 -19.39 6.83
N LEU A 223 -7.25 -20.06 5.68
CA LEU A 223 -8.08 -21.27 5.54
C LEU A 223 -7.47 -22.54 6.14
N GLY A 224 -6.25 -22.50 6.67
CA GLY A 224 -5.52 -23.68 7.15
C GLY A 224 -5.03 -24.61 6.04
N LYS A 225 -5.12 -24.19 4.76
CA LYS A 225 -4.63 -24.93 3.60
C LYS A 225 -3.15 -24.64 3.37
N TYR A 226 -2.34 -24.93 4.38
CA TYR A 226 -0.93 -24.50 4.44
C TYR A 226 -0.07 -25.00 3.28
N GLN A 227 -0.32 -26.21 2.76
CA GLN A 227 0.43 -26.73 1.62
C GLN A 227 0.25 -25.85 0.36
N LYS A 228 -0.99 -25.42 0.09
CA LYS A 228 -1.27 -24.48 -1.01
C LYS A 228 -0.67 -23.11 -0.73
N ALA A 229 -0.72 -22.66 0.52
CA ALA A 229 -0.11 -21.38 0.90
C ALA A 229 1.41 -21.36 0.62
N VAL A 230 2.11 -22.47 0.91
CA VAL A 230 3.52 -22.64 0.58
C VAL A 230 3.76 -22.51 -0.91
N GLU A 231 2.98 -23.20 -1.76
CA GLU A 231 3.12 -23.12 -3.22
C GLU A 231 3.01 -21.67 -3.72
N PHE A 232 1.98 -20.94 -3.27
CA PHE A 232 1.78 -19.54 -3.66
C PHE A 232 2.89 -18.61 -3.17
N HIS A 233 3.34 -18.76 -1.91
CA HIS A 233 4.45 -17.95 -1.39
C HIS A 233 5.78 -18.27 -2.09
N GLN A 234 6.03 -19.53 -2.47
CA GLN A 234 7.20 -19.92 -3.26
C GLN A 234 7.19 -19.29 -4.65
N TYR A 235 6.06 -19.35 -5.37
CA TYR A 235 5.94 -18.68 -6.67
C TYR A 235 6.11 -17.16 -6.55
N SER A 236 5.54 -16.54 -5.53
CA SER A 236 5.75 -15.10 -5.28
C SER A 236 7.23 -14.77 -5.03
N LEU A 237 7.90 -15.57 -4.20
CA LEU A 237 9.30 -15.36 -3.85
C LEU A 237 10.22 -15.50 -5.06
N GLU A 238 9.99 -16.49 -5.93
CA GLU A 238 10.76 -16.69 -7.16
C GLU A 238 10.70 -15.45 -8.07
N ILE A 239 9.54 -14.80 -8.16
CA ILE A 239 9.41 -13.55 -8.90
C ILE A 239 10.18 -12.45 -8.19
N ARG A 240 9.97 -12.27 -6.88
CA ARG A 240 10.54 -11.14 -6.12
C ARG A 240 12.06 -11.15 -6.04
N LYS A 241 12.71 -12.32 -6.04
CA LYS A 241 14.18 -12.45 -6.14
C LYS A 241 14.76 -11.82 -7.41
N ASN A 242 13.95 -11.73 -8.46
CA ASN A 242 14.34 -11.14 -9.74
C ASN A 242 13.88 -9.68 -9.86
N LEU A 243 13.31 -9.10 -8.79
CA LEU A 243 12.92 -7.70 -8.71
C LEU A 243 13.90 -6.95 -7.78
N ASP A 244 14.16 -5.68 -8.07
CA ASP A 244 14.97 -4.81 -7.21
C ASP A 244 14.13 -4.24 -6.04
N ASP A 245 13.35 -5.11 -5.38
CA ASP A 245 12.51 -4.78 -4.22
C ASP A 245 12.86 -5.70 -3.05
N GLN A 246 13.93 -5.32 -2.35
CA GLN A 246 14.45 -6.07 -1.20
C GLN A 246 13.41 -6.20 -0.07
N ASN A 247 12.60 -5.16 0.16
CA ASN A 247 11.57 -5.21 1.20
C ASN A 247 10.53 -6.29 0.88
N ALA A 248 10.06 -6.33 -0.37
CA ALA A 248 9.07 -7.31 -0.75
C ALA A 248 9.65 -8.73 -0.80
N GLU A 249 10.91 -8.91 -1.20
CA GLU A 249 11.60 -10.19 -1.11
C GLU A 249 11.67 -10.69 0.34
N ALA A 250 12.10 -9.84 1.28
CA ALA A 250 12.17 -10.18 2.70
C ALA A 250 10.79 -10.56 3.27
N ASN A 251 9.74 -9.83 2.89
CA ASN A 251 8.36 -10.15 3.27
C ASN A 251 7.89 -11.50 2.72
N ALA A 252 8.28 -11.86 1.49
CA ALA A 252 7.95 -13.15 0.91
C ALA A 252 8.67 -14.30 1.62
N TRP A 253 9.95 -14.13 1.95
CA TRP A 253 10.70 -15.08 2.78
C TRP A 253 10.06 -15.26 4.15
N PHE A 254 9.69 -14.16 4.83
CA PHE A 254 9.07 -14.21 6.14
C PHE A 254 7.73 -14.94 6.12
N ASN A 255 6.85 -14.61 5.16
CA ASN A 255 5.56 -15.29 5.02
C ASN A 255 5.69 -16.77 4.67
N LEU A 256 6.68 -17.13 3.84
CA LEU A 256 7.02 -18.52 3.55
C LEU A 256 7.45 -19.27 4.82
N GLY A 257 8.29 -18.66 5.66
CA GLY A 257 8.70 -19.21 6.95
C GLY A 257 7.51 -19.52 7.87
N LEU A 258 6.58 -18.57 7.99
CA LEU A 258 5.36 -18.74 8.80
C LEU A 258 4.50 -19.94 8.36
N VAL A 259 4.33 -20.16 7.05
CA VAL A 259 3.52 -21.29 6.57
C VAL A 259 4.28 -22.62 6.65
N LEU A 260 5.60 -22.62 6.48
CA LEU A 260 6.45 -23.81 6.63
C LEU A 260 6.46 -24.31 8.08
N GLU A 261 6.46 -23.40 9.04
CA GLU A 261 6.30 -23.72 10.46
C GLU A 261 5.00 -24.47 10.72
N LYS A 262 3.86 -24.02 10.15
CA LYS A 262 2.55 -24.66 10.33
C LYS A 262 2.46 -26.09 9.81
N ILE A 263 3.34 -26.47 8.88
CA ILE A 263 3.43 -27.85 8.35
C ILE A 263 4.62 -28.63 8.90
N ASN A 264 5.23 -28.15 10.00
CA ASN A 264 6.37 -28.78 10.68
C ASN A 264 7.63 -28.95 9.82
N ARG A 265 7.82 -28.12 8.77
CA ARG A 265 9.06 -28.07 8.00
C ARG A 265 10.06 -27.11 8.65
N GLN A 266 10.44 -27.45 9.88
CA GLN A 266 11.17 -26.58 10.82
C GLN A 266 12.51 -26.08 10.25
N SER A 267 13.27 -26.93 9.55
CA SER A 267 14.54 -26.53 8.92
C SER A 267 14.34 -25.47 7.85
N GLU A 268 13.37 -25.67 6.96
CA GLU A 268 13.11 -24.75 5.85
C GLU A 268 12.48 -23.45 6.34
N ALA A 269 11.67 -23.50 7.40
CA ALA A 269 11.16 -22.32 8.07
C ALA A 269 12.30 -21.48 8.67
N MET A 270 13.27 -22.14 9.31
CA MET A 270 14.47 -21.50 9.85
C MET A 270 15.28 -20.79 8.75
N ASP A 271 15.51 -21.48 7.64
CA ASP A 271 16.26 -20.93 6.49
C ASP A 271 15.54 -19.69 5.92
N ALA A 272 14.21 -19.78 5.77
CA ALA A 272 13.39 -18.67 5.28
C ALA A 272 13.45 -17.44 6.22
N PHE A 273 13.34 -17.64 7.54
CA PHE A 273 13.48 -16.52 8.49
C PHE A 273 14.89 -15.94 8.52
N CYS A 274 15.93 -16.77 8.36
CA CYS A 274 17.31 -16.29 8.28
C CYS A 274 17.52 -15.39 7.06
N HIS A 275 17.00 -15.76 5.88
CA HIS A 275 17.05 -14.92 4.68
C HIS A 275 16.29 -13.61 4.86
N ALA A 276 15.06 -13.65 5.38
CA ALA A 276 14.28 -12.44 5.66
C ALA A 276 15.03 -11.50 6.63
N ARG A 277 15.61 -12.06 7.70
CA ARG A 277 16.38 -11.32 8.70
C ARG A 277 17.59 -10.61 8.10
N GLU A 278 18.34 -11.29 7.24
CA GLU A 278 19.53 -10.73 6.58
C GLU A 278 19.15 -9.50 5.76
N ILE A 279 18.08 -9.58 4.96
CA ILE A 279 17.60 -8.46 4.15
C ILE A 279 17.05 -7.34 5.05
N TYR A 280 16.25 -7.64 6.08
CA TYR A 280 15.77 -6.59 6.99
C TYR A 280 16.90 -5.88 7.73
N HIS A 281 17.98 -6.60 8.05
CA HIS A 281 19.17 -6.02 8.67
C HIS A 281 19.87 -5.03 7.73
N THR A 282 20.07 -5.39 6.46
CA THR A 282 20.71 -4.48 5.48
C THR A 282 19.87 -3.23 5.23
N MET A 283 18.54 -3.34 5.33
CA MET A 283 17.60 -2.23 5.20
C MET A 283 17.42 -1.38 6.46
N GLY A 284 17.93 -1.82 7.62
CA GLY A 284 17.74 -1.13 8.90
C GLY A 284 16.31 -1.17 9.44
N LEU A 285 15.54 -2.22 9.13
CA LEU A 285 14.15 -2.39 9.57
C LEU A 285 14.08 -3.15 10.91
N ASP A 286 14.32 -2.43 12.01
CA ASP A 286 14.48 -3.02 13.35
C ASP A 286 13.27 -3.83 13.84
N ALA A 287 12.04 -3.42 13.54
CA ALA A 287 10.83 -4.13 13.96
C ALA A 287 10.72 -5.50 13.27
N SER A 288 10.82 -5.52 11.93
CA SER A 288 10.79 -6.76 11.15
C SER A 288 11.97 -7.68 11.48
N LEU A 289 13.12 -7.10 11.83
CA LEU A 289 14.28 -7.84 12.32
C LEU A 289 13.99 -8.55 13.65
N GLN A 290 13.32 -7.87 14.59
CA GLN A 290 12.88 -8.46 15.86
C GLN A 290 11.89 -9.61 15.64
N ASP A 291 10.94 -9.45 14.72
CA ASP A 291 9.98 -10.50 14.37
C ASP A 291 10.69 -11.76 13.85
N CYS A 292 11.67 -11.61 12.97
CA CYS A 292 12.50 -12.73 12.50
C CYS A 292 13.29 -13.38 13.64
N ASN A 293 13.92 -12.59 14.50
CA ASN A 293 14.69 -13.12 15.64
C ASN A 293 13.81 -13.91 16.59
N HIS A 294 12.60 -13.41 16.88
CA HIS A 294 11.64 -14.10 17.72
C HIS A 294 11.21 -15.44 17.11
N ALA A 295 10.88 -15.46 15.81
CA ALA A 295 10.51 -16.69 15.11
C ALA A 295 11.66 -17.73 15.14
N ILE A 296 12.89 -17.29 14.87
CA ILE A 296 14.11 -18.14 14.91
C ILE A 296 14.34 -18.71 16.32
N GLU A 297 14.16 -17.91 17.37
CA GLU A 297 14.33 -18.35 18.75
C GLU A 297 13.31 -19.43 19.12
N LEU A 298 12.03 -19.23 18.78
CA LEU A 298 10.98 -20.21 19.02
C LEU A 298 11.25 -21.55 18.34
N LEU A 299 11.67 -21.53 17.06
CA LEU A 299 12.03 -22.74 16.33
C LEU A 299 13.24 -23.44 16.99
N SER A 300 14.24 -22.69 17.43
CA SER A 300 15.44 -23.23 18.08
C SER A 300 15.11 -23.92 19.41
N GLN A 301 14.22 -23.34 20.21
CA GLN A 301 13.75 -23.94 21.47
C GLN A 301 12.90 -25.20 21.22
N ASN A 302 12.08 -25.21 20.17
CA ASN A 302 11.30 -26.38 19.77
C ASN A 302 12.19 -27.54 19.31
N VAL A 303 13.27 -27.26 18.56
CA VAL A 303 14.25 -28.28 18.18
C VAL A 303 15.04 -28.79 19.39
N ALA A 304 15.45 -27.90 20.30
CA ALA A 304 16.18 -28.28 21.51
C ALA A 304 15.34 -29.10 22.50
N SER A 305 14.04 -28.79 22.63
CA SER A 305 13.11 -29.57 23.46
C SER A 305 12.75 -30.92 22.85
N ALA A 306 12.66 -31.01 21.52
CA ALA A 306 12.57 -32.29 20.81
C ALA A 306 13.88 -33.10 20.88
N ALA A 307 15.01 -32.45 21.18
CA ALA A 307 16.34 -33.03 21.25
C ALA A 307 16.97 -32.95 22.66
N SER A 308 16.39 -33.59 23.68
CA SER A 308 17.10 -33.82 24.96
C SER A 308 17.54 -35.30 25.12
N PRO A 309 18.62 -35.64 25.85
CA PRO A 309 19.94 -35.00 25.92
C PRO A 309 21.04 -36.03 25.55
N PHE A 310 21.03 -36.59 24.33
CA PHE A 310 22.09 -37.55 23.93
C PHE A 310 23.00 -37.07 22.79
N ARG A 311 22.79 -35.86 22.26
CA ARG A 311 23.57 -35.35 21.10
C ARG A 311 24.07 -33.91 21.21
N LEU A 312 23.98 -33.28 22.38
CA LEU A 312 24.51 -31.92 22.61
C LEU A 312 26.04 -31.86 22.70
N GLY A 313 26.72 -32.99 22.92
CA GLY A 313 28.19 -33.03 23.04
C GLY A 313 28.97 -32.87 21.73
N ARG A 314 28.33 -32.92 20.55
CA ARG A 314 29.02 -32.84 19.25
C ARG A 314 28.77 -31.55 18.46
N TRP A 315 27.73 -30.79 18.77
CA TRP A 315 27.40 -29.56 18.02
C TRP A 315 28.15 -28.33 18.55
N LEU A 316 28.35 -28.22 19.87
CA LEU A 316 29.08 -27.09 20.46
C LEU A 316 30.59 -27.12 20.19
N SER A 317 31.17 -28.29 19.86
CA SER A 317 32.60 -28.39 19.52
C SER A 317 32.95 -27.85 18.14
N HIS A 318 31.99 -27.81 17.20
CA HIS A 318 32.23 -27.28 15.86
C HIS A 318 32.07 -25.75 15.77
N LEU A 319 31.18 -25.15 16.56
CA LEU A 319 31.04 -23.69 16.63
C LEU A 319 32.24 -23.00 17.33
N SER A 320 32.91 -23.67 18.28
CA SER A 320 34.11 -23.12 18.93
C SER A 320 35.39 -23.19 18.07
N GLN A 321 35.40 -23.99 17.00
CA GLN A 321 36.56 -24.11 16.10
C GLN A 321 36.57 -23.05 14.99
N PHE A 322 35.42 -22.47 14.64
CA PHE A 322 35.36 -21.39 13.64
C PHE A 322 35.69 -20.00 14.22
N ILE A 323 35.49 -19.76 15.52
CA ILE A 323 35.75 -18.45 16.14
C ILE A 323 37.24 -18.23 16.48
N LYS A 324 38.08 -19.28 16.47
CA LYS A 324 39.53 -19.17 16.78
C LYS A 324 40.46 -19.11 15.56
N ALA A 325 39.95 -19.23 14.34
CA ALA A 325 40.79 -19.28 13.13
C ALA A 325 41.06 -17.91 12.47
N ASP A 326 40.29 -16.86 12.79
CA ASP A 326 40.42 -15.53 12.15
C ASP A 326 41.13 -14.47 13.00
N SER A 327 41.82 -14.86 14.07
CA SER A 327 42.57 -13.93 14.93
C SER A 327 44.08 -14.19 14.97
N ASN A 328 44.65 -14.82 13.95
CA ASN A 328 46.11 -14.89 13.73
C ASN A 328 46.43 -15.33 12.29
N GLN A 329 46.52 -14.36 11.37
CA GLN A 329 47.59 -14.29 10.38
C GLN A 329 47.73 -12.87 9.82
#